data_AF-A0A2D7CRG3-F1
#
_entry.id   AF-A0A2D7CRG3-F1
#
_cell.length_a   1.000
_cell.length_b   1.000
_cell.length_c   1.000
_cell.angle_alpha   90.00
_cell.angle_beta   90.00
_cell.angle_gamma   90.00
#
_symmetry.space_group_name_H-M   'P 1'
#
loop_
_entity.id
_entity.type
_entity.pdbx_description
1 polymer ?
#
loop_
_entity_poly.entity_id
_entity_poly.type
_entity_poly.pdbx_seq_one_letter_code
_entity_poly.pdbx_strand_id
1 'polypeptide(L)'
;MVEHTFDEKAILDRNLALEAVRVTEVAALSASRLIGRGDEKAADQAAVDSMRHALNALDIDGTVVIGEGERDEAPMLYIGENVGKGGPKIDIALDPLEGTTITAKGGQNALAVMAFATHGGFLNAPDVYMDKIAVGGGLPEGVVDLDKSIKENLANLSDAKNVSISDLLVCILDRPRHAEIINEVRNAGARIMLISDGDVSGVIASAQNETGVDLYVGSGGAPEGVLAAAALRCIGGQMQG
;
A
#
# COMPACT_ATOMS: atom_id res chain seq x y z
N MET A 1 5.03 -45.22 4.40
CA MET A 1 4.47 -43.97 4.94
C MET A 1 4.86 -42.90 3.95
N VAL A 2 3.88 -42.39 3.22
CA VAL A 2 4.13 -41.33 2.22
C VAL A 2 4.24 -40.04 3.02
N GLU A 3 5.42 -39.42 3.01
CA GLU A 3 5.58 -38.04 3.46
C GLU A 3 4.69 -37.17 2.58
N HIS A 4 3.61 -36.67 3.15
CA HIS A 4 2.88 -35.57 2.56
C HIS A 4 3.77 -34.34 2.67
N THR A 5 4.52 -34.06 1.61
CA THR A 5 5.09 -32.74 1.38
C THR A 5 3.92 -31.76 1.32
N PHE A 6 3.76 -30.94 2.37
CA PHE A 6 2.83 -29.83 2.34
C PHE A 6 3.25 -28.92 1.18
N ASP A 7 2.39 -28.80 0.17
CA ASP A 7 2.58 -27.89 -0.94
C ASP A 7 2.55 -26.47 -0.38
N GLU A 8 3.65 -25.73 -0.46
CA GLU A 8 3.74 -24.33 -0.02
C GLU A 8 2.69 -23.45 -0.72
N LYS A 9 2.22 -23.83 -1.92
CA LYS A 9 1.11 -23.15 -2.61
C LYS A 9 -0.26 -23.38 -1.97
N ALA A 10 -0.42 -24.41 -1.14
CA ALA A 10 -1.68 -24.70 -0.44
C ALA A 10 -1.81 -23.94 0.90
N ILE A 11 -0.79 -23.17 1.30
CA ILE A 11 -0.73 -22.43 2.58
C ILE A 11 -1.68 -21.22 2.59
N LEU A 12 -1.91 -20.59 1.43
CA LEU A 12 -2.95 -19.56 1.24
C LEU A 12 -4.14 -20.17 0.49
N ASP A 13 -5.02 -20.84 1.23
CA ASP A 13 -6.30 -21.33 0.70
C ASP A 13 -7.18 -20.15 0.26
N ARG A 14 -8.02 -20.36 -0.76
CA ARG A 14 -9.02 -19.39 -1.24
C ARG A 14 -9.89 -18.83 -0.11
N ASN A 15 -10.12 -19.64 0.92
CA ASN A 15 -10.87 -19.23 2.11
C ASN A 15 -10.17 -18.08 2.86
N LEU A 16 -8.84 -18.14 3.02
CA LEU A 16 -8.08 -17.09 3.71
C LEU A 16 -8.15 -15.75 2.97
N ALA A 17 -8.13 -15.77 1.63
CA ALA A 17 -8.28 -14.55 0.83
C ALA A 17 -9.65 -13.88 1.08
N LEU A 18 -10.73 -14.67 1.17
CA LEU A 18 -12.07 -14.14 1.48
C LEU A 18 -12.19 -13.68 2.94
N GLU A 19 -11.48 -14.31 3.85
CA GLU A 19 -11.43 -13.88 5.25
C GLU A 19 -10.63 -12.60 5.45
N ALA A 20 -9.53 -12.40 4.70
CA ALA A 20 -8.77 -11.15 4.70
C ALA A 20 -9.63 -9.94 4.31
N VAL A 21 -10.56 -10.12 3.36
CA VAL A 21 -11.52 -9.07 2.99
C VAL A 21 -12.36 -8.65 4.20
N ARG A 22 -12.81 -9.59 5.03
CA ARG A 22 -13.62 -9.28 6.22
C ARG A 22 -12.84 -8.49 7.28
N VAL A 23 -11.52 -8.71 7.36
CA VAL A 23 -10.63 -7.99 8.27
C VAL A 23 -10.55 -6.51 7.88
N THR A 24 -10.32 -6.21 6.61
CA THR A 24 -10.28 -4.81 6.14
C THR A 24 -11.67 -4.17 6.14
N GLU A 25 -12.73 -4.92 5.82
CA GLU A 25 -14.11 -4.44 5.90
C GLU A 25 -14.48 -3.96 7.31
N VAL A 26 -14.18 -4.75 8.36
CA VAL A 26 -14.54 -4.36 9.72
C VAL A 26 -13.71 -3.18 10.22
N ALA A 27 -12.43 -3.11 9.84
CA ALA A 27 -11.55 -1.98 10.15
C ALA A 27 -12.07 -0.68 9.52
N ALA A 28 -12.35 -0.71 8.21
CA ALA A 28 -12.91 0.41 7.47
C ALA A 28 -14.27 0.84 8.01
N LEU A 29 -15.17 -0.12 8.31
CA LEU A 29 -16.48 0.18 8.90
C LEU A 29 -16.36 0.86 10.27
N SER A 30 -15.41 0.44 11.11
CA SER A 30 -15.17 1.05 12.41
C SER A 30 -14.62 2.47 12.28
N ALA A 31 -13.58 2.68 11.47
CA ALA A 31 -13.03 4.01 11.19
C ALA A 31 -14.06 4.95 10.55
N SER A 32 -14.91 4.44 9.66
CA SER A 32 -15.89 5.24 8.92
C SER A 32 -16.86 6.02 9.80
N ARG A 33 -17.13 5.52 11.02
CA ARG A 33 -18.02 6.19 12.00
C ARG A 33 -17.44 7.50 12.52
N LEU A 34 -16.13 7.69 12.34
CA LEU A 34 -15.34 8.83 12.82
C LEU A 34 -14.92 9.77 11.67
N ILE A 35 -15.39 9.51 10.44
CA ILE A 35 -15.21 10.40 9.29
C ILE A 35 -15.67 11.81 9.63
N GLY A 36 -14.81 12.80 9.41
CA GLY A 36 -15.11 14.22 9.59
C GLY A 36 -15.26 14.68 11.05
N ARG A 37 -14.90 13.84 12.04
CA ARG A 37 -15.01 14.19 13.46
C ARG A 37 -13.79 14.90 14.04
N GLY A 38 -12.71 15.06 13.26
CA GLY A 38 -11.51 15.78 13.67
C GLY A 38 -10.63 15.04 14.69
N ASP A 39 -10.85 13.74 14.90
CA ASP A 39 -10.08 12.92 15.86
C ASP A 39 -9.37 11.77 15.13
N GLU A 40 -8.12 12.02 14.75
CA GLU A 40 -7.26 11.07 14.02
C GLU A 40 -7.00 9.82 14.87
N LYS A 41 -6.65 10.01 16.15
CA LYS A 41 -6.31 8.94 17.07
C LYS A 41 -7.49 8.02 17.36
N ALA A 42 -8.67 8.59 17.54
CA ALA A 42 -9.86 7.78 17.74
C ALA A 42 -10.23 6.97 16.48
N ALA A 43 -10.09 7.58 15.29
CA ALA A 43 -10.36 6.91 14.02
C ALA A 43 -9.43 5.71 13.82
N ASP A 44 -8.16 5.94 14.07
CA ASP A 44 -7.09 4.94 13.98
C ASP A 44 -7.30 3.80 14.98
N GLN A 45 -7.46 4.12 16.27
CA GLN A 45 -7.72 3.14 17.31
C GLN A 45 -8.93 2.25 17.00
N ALA A 46 -10.01 2.82 16.46
CA ALA A 46 -11.19 2.05 16.09
C ALA A 46 -10.91 1.03 14.97
N ALA A 47 -10.04 1.37 14.02
CA ALA A 47 -9.58 0.46 12.97
C ALA A 47 -8.66 -0.62 13.53
N VAL A 48 -7.63 -0.23 14.30
CA VAL A 48 -6.66 -1.13 14.95
C VAL A 48 -7.38 -2.20 15.77
N ASP A 49 -8.30 -1.79 16.65
CA ASP A 49 -9.06 -2.69 17.53
C ASP A 49 -9.84 -3.74 16.72
N SER A 50 -10.51 -3.26 15.67
CA SER A 50 -11.41 -4.08 14.85
C SER A 50 -10.63 -5.04 13.96
N MET A 51 -9.57 -4.54 13.32
CA MET A 51 -8.65 -5.33 12.50
C MET A 51 -8.01 -6.45 13.33
N ARG A 52 -7.45 -6.10 14.49
CA ARG A 52 -6.82 -7.08 15.40
C ARG A 52 -7.81 -8.13 15.90
N HIS A 53 -9.02 -7.72 16.24
CA HIS A 53 -10.06 -8.66 16.67
C HIS A 53 -10.42 -9.65 15.55
N ALA A 54 -10.58 -9.16 14.31
CA ALA A 54 -10.89 -10.00 13.17
C ALA A 54 -9.72 -10.92 12.77
N LEU A 55 -8.48 -10.43 12.81
CA LEU A 55 -7.28 -11.25 12.59
C LEU A 55 -7.20 -12.43 13.57
N ASN A 56 -7.50 -12.18 14.84
CA ASN A 56 -7.52 -13.23 15.87
C ASN A 56 -8.66 -14.24 15.71
N ALA A 57 -9.60 -14.02 14.78
CA ALA A 57 -10.62 -14.99 14.43
C ALA A 57 -10.19 -15.95 13.31
N LEU A 58 -9.08 -15.67 12.61
CA LEU A 58 -8.61 -16.45 11.47
C LEU A 58 -7.84 -17.70 11.90
N ASP A 59 -7.91 -18.76 11.11
CA ASP A 59 -7.16 -20.01 11.32
C ASP A 59 -5.76 -19.90 10.69
N ILE A 60 -4.94 -18.97 11.22
CA ILE A 60 -3.55 -18.70 10.81
C ILE A 60 -2.62 -18.63 12.02
N ASP A 61 -1.34 -18.94 11.81
CA ASP A 61 -0.22 -18.60 12.71
C ASP A 61 0.45 -17.35 12.13
N GLY A 62 -0.20 -16.21 12.31
CA GLY A 62 0.16 -14.95 11.67
C GLY A 62 1.18 -14.15 12.47
N THR A 63 2.19 -13.60 11.82
CA THR A 63 3.13 -12.65 12.42
C THR A 63 3.03 -11.30 11.73
N VAL A 64 2.76 -10.24 12.49
CA VAL A 64 2.81 -8.86 11.98
C VAL A 64 4.26 -8.50 11.71
N VAL A 65 4.63 -8.25 10.46
CA VAL A 65 5.98 -7.82 10.06
C VAL A 65 6.03 -6.35 9.67
N ILE A 66 4.89 -5.77 9.32
CA ILE A 66 4.66 -4.33 9.16
C ILE A 66 3.33 -4.03 9.84
N GLY A 67 3.33 -3.05 10.76
CA GLY A 67 2.13 -2.65 11.49
C GLY A 67 2.30 -1.27 12.13
N GLU A 68 1.61 -1.04 13.25
CA GLU A 68 1.47 0.27 13.91
C GLU A 68 2.76 0.87 14.49
N GLY A 69 3.83 0.08 14.53
CA GLY A 69 5.14 0.48 15.04
C GLY A 69 5.83 -0.61 15.84
N GLU A 70 6.90 -0.23 16.52
CA GLU A 70 7.61 -1.12 17.44
C GLU A 70 6.78 -1.43 18.69
N ARG A 71 7.08 -2.53 19.37
CA ARG A 71 6.27 -3.02 20.51
C ARG A 71 6.17 -2.03 21.68
N ASP A 72 7.17 -1.20 21.87
CA ASP A 72 7.20 -0.15 22.89
C ASP A 72 6.41 1.10 22.50
N GLU A 73 6.12 1.27 21.21
CA GLU A 73 5.42 2.43 20.65
C GLU A 73 3.95 2.12 20.36
N ALA A 74 3.64 0.86 20.00
CA ALA A 74 2.29 0.40 19.64
C ALA A 74 1.79 -0.72 20.58
N PRO A 75 0.65 -0.54 21.28
CA PRO A 75 0.10 -1.57 22.18
C PRO A 75 -0.54 -2.76 21.45
N MET A 76 -0.87 -2.59 20.17
CA MET A 76 -1.57 -3.55 19.32
C MET A 76 -1.03 -3.43 17.90
N LEU A 77 -1.05 -4.55 17.18
CA LEU A 77 -0.56 -4.69 15.81
C LEU A 77 0.88 -4.18 15.64
N TYR A 78 1.71 -4.35 16.67
CA TYR A 78 3.13 -4.01 16.64
C TYR A 78 3.93 -5.03 15.84
N ILE A 79 5.11 -4.62 15.38
CA ILE A 79 6.04 -5.50 14.65
C ILE A 79 6.46 -6.68 15.55
N GLY A 80 6.19 -7.90 15.07
CA GLY A 80 6.41 -9.16 15.76
C GLY A 80 5.21 -9.65 16.59
N GLU A 81 4.06 -8.97 16.57
CA GLU A 81 2.85 -9.50 17.21
C GLU A 81 2.37 -10.77 16.50
N ASN A 82 2.03 -11.80 17.29
CA ASN A 82 1.38 -13.00 16.78
C ASN A 82 -0.15 -12.84 16.84
N VAL A 83 -0.82 -13.18 15.74
CA VAL A 83 -2.28 -13.09 15.59
C VAL A 83 -2.85 -14.37 14.96
N GLY A 84 -4.14 -14.61 15.19
CA GLY A 84 -4.85 -15.79 14.68
C GLY A 84 -4.98 -16.91 15.71
N LYS A 85 -5.69 -17.98 15.35
CA LYS A 85 -5.98 -19.13 16.22
C LYS A 85 -4.94 -20.25 16.13
N GLY A 86 -3.94 -20.10 15.26
CA GLY A 86 -3.04 -21.15 14.82
C GLY A 86 -3.45 -21.73 13.48
N GLY A 87 -2.47 -22.12 12.67
CA GLY A 87 -2.68 -22.53 11.30
C GLY A 87 -1.39 -22.42 10.48
N PRO A 88 -1.48 -22.19 9.16
CA PRO A 88 -0.32 -21.88 8.33
C PRO A 88 0.42 -20.65 8.84
N LYS A 89 1.76 -20.69 8.75
CA LYS A 89 2.63 -19.56 9.07
C LYS A 89 2.58 -18.52 7.96
N ILE A 90 2.20 -17.29 8.31
CA ILE A 90 1.99 -16.20 7.36
C ILE A 90 2.54 -14.91 7.95
N ASP A 91 3.30 -14.18 7.15
CA ASP A 91 3.69 -12.82 7.48
C ASP A 91 2.58 -11.86 7.04
N ILE A 92 2.32 -10.85 7.86
CA ILE A 92 1.25 -9.89 7.67
C ILE A 92 1.85 -8.49 7.64
N ALA A 93 1.62 -7.78 6.55
CA ALA A 93 1.79 -6.34 6.50
C ALA A 93 0.41 -5.69 6.59
N LEU A 94 0.24 -4.67 7.42
CA LEU A 94 -1.04 -4.00 7.59
C LEU A 94 -0.85 -2.51 7.86
N ASP A 95 -1.89 -1.77 7.51
CA ASP A 95 -2.16 -0.40 7.94
C ASP A 95 -3.68 -0.33 8.18
N PRO A 96 -4.13 -0.44 9.44
CA PRO A 96 -5.54 -0.46 9.80
C PRO A 96 -6.29 0.77 9.30
N LEU A 97 -5.64 1.94 9.29
CA LEU A 97 -6.20 3.17 8.75
C LEU A 97 -5.13 4.04 8.10
N GLU A 98 -4.89 3.75 6.82
CA GLU A 98 -4.13 4.64 5.96
C GLU A 98 -4.93 5.95 5.81
N GLY A 99 -4.28 7.08 6.10
CA GLY A 99 -4.90 8.39 6.06
C GLY A 99 -5.79 8.67 7.27
N THR A 100 -5.26 8.53 8.48
CA THR A 100 -5.94 8.96 9.73
C THR A 100 -6.38 10.43 9.65
N THR A 101 -5.53 11.32 9.16
CA THR A 101 -5.84 12.73 8.86
C THR A 101 -6.92 12.89 7.79
N ILE A 102 -6.89 12.06 6.74
CA ILE A 102 -7.92 12.04 5.69
C ILE A 102 -9.27 11.72 6.33
N THR A 103 -9.33 10.65 7.13
CA THR A 103 -10.54 10.21 7.82
C THR A 103 -11.07 11.29 8.77
N ALA A 104 -10.21 11.83 9.64
CA ALA A 104 -10.60 12.86 10.60
C ALA A 104 -11.19 14.12 9.92
N LYS A 105 -10.70 14.47 8.73
CA LYS A 105 -11.16 15.63 7.96
C LYS A 105 -12.30 15.32 6.98
N GLY A 106 -12.67 14.05 6.82
CA GLY A 106 -13.66 13.62 5.83
C GLY A 106 -13.19 13.76 4.38
N GLY A 107 -11.88 13.62 4.17
CA GLY A 107 -11.27 13.61 2.84
C GLY A 107 -11.50 12.31 2.08
N GLN A 108 -10.97 12.26 0.86
CA GLN A 108 -11.01 11.08 0.00
C GLN A 108 -9.73 10.26 0.13
N ASN A 109 -9.82 8.97 -0.18
CA ASN A 109 -8.71 8.03 -0.32
C ASN A 109 -8.11 7.47 0.98
N ALA A 110 -8.77 7.62 2.13
CA ALA A 110 -8.44 6.81 3.31
C ALA A 110 -8.85 5.34 3.07
N LEU A 111 -8.04 4.39 3.55
CA LEU A 111 -8.30 2.95 3.40
C LEU A 111 -7.83 2.15 4.61
N ALA A 112 -8.48 1.01 4.84
CA ALA A 112 -7.90 -0.05 5.66
C ALA A 112 -7.21 -1.04 4.71
N VAL A 113 -5.92 -1.31 4.90
CA VAL A 113 -5.16 -2.16 3.99
C VAL A 113 -4.39 -3.23 4.72
N MET A 114 -4.23 -4.38 4.05
CA MET A 114 -3.39 -5.45 4.53
C MET A 114 -2.88 -6.29 3.35
N ALA A 115 -1.78 -6.98 3.57
CA ALA A 115 -1.22 -7.95 2.66
C ALA A 115 -0.72 -9.17 3.44
N PHE A 116 -0.86 -10.35 2.82
CA PHE A 116 -0.32 -11.60 3.32
C PHE A 116 0.79 -12.10 2.41
N ALA A 117 1.82 -12.66 3.01
CA ALA A 117 2.85 -13.41 2.30
C ALA A 117 3.26 -14.65 3.10
N THR A 118 3.85 -15.63 2.42
CA THR A 118 4.60 -16.67 3.12
C THR A 118 5.73 -16.04 3.92
N HIS A 119 6.18 -16.73 4.98
CA HIS A 119 7.23 -16.22 5.85
C HIS A 119 8.48 -15.74 5.08
N GLY A 120 8.98 -14.55 5.39
CA GLY A 120 10.08 -13.87 4.71
C GLY A 120 9.71 -13.25 3.36
N GLY A 121 8.41 -13.19 3.02
CA GLY A 121 7.93 -12.70 1.72
C GLY A 121 7.83 -11.18 1.59
N PHE A 122 7.93 -10.45 2.71
CA PHE A 122 7.96 -8.99 2.73
C PHE A 122 9.38 -8.48 2.98
N LEU A 123 9.68 -7.30 2.41
CA LEU A 123 10.82 -6.51 2.84
C LEU A 123 10.56 -6.06 4.28
N ASN A 124 11.51 -6.31 5.18
CA ASN A 124 11.49 -5.73 6.51
C ASN A 124 11.87 -4.25 6.39
N ALA A 125 10.87 -3.38 6.35
CA ALA A 125 11.04 -1.95 6.14
C ALA A 125 11.02 -1.23 7.50
N PRO A 126 12.09 -0.51 7.87
CA PRO A 126 12.07 0.34 9.05
C PRO A 126 11.13 1.54 8.83
N ASP A 127 10.70 2.18 9.91
CA ASP A 127 9.89 3.41 9.84
C ASP A 127 10.75 4.62 9.39
N VAL A 128 10.99 4.69 8.09
CA VAL A 128 11.76 5.74 7.41
C VAL A 128 11.08 6.13 6.10
N TYR A 129 11.55 7.22 5.49
CA TYR A 129 11.12 7.57 4.13
C TYR A 129 11.71 6.63 3.07
N MET A 130 10.92 6.38 2.03
CA MET A 130 11.23 5.60 0.83
C MET A 130 10.83 6.42 -0.39
N ASP A 131 11.75 6.57 -1.34
CA ASP A 131 11.45 7.14 -2.65
C ASP A 131 10.79 6.08 -3.51
N LYS A 132 9.65 6.39 -4.10
CA LYS A 132 8.78 5.43 -4.79
C LYS A 132 8.55 5.91 -6.22
N ILE A 133 8.66 5.00 -7.18
CA ILE A 133 8.14 5.19 -8.54
C ILE A 133 7.35 3.96 -8.95
N ALA A 134 6.14 4.16 -9.47
CA ALA A 134 5.22 3.05 -9.66
C ALA A 134 4.29 3.25 -10.86
N VAL A 135 4.06 2.15 -11.60
CA VAL A 135 3.15 2.10 -12.75
C VAL A 135 2.31 0.82 -12.74
N GLY A 136 1.15 0.88 -13.38
CA GLY A 136 0.26 -0.26 -13.57
C GLY A 136 0.82 -1.37 -14.46
N GLY A 137 0.06 -2.47 -14.54
CA GLY A 137 0.43 -3.63 -15.35
C GLY A 137 0.20 -3.46 -16.85
N GLY A 138 0.69 -4.43 -17.62
CA GLY A 138 0.56 -4.44 -19.08
C GLY A 138 1.58 -3.56 -19.83
N LEU A 139 2.58 -3.04 -19.12
CA LEU A 139 3.69 -2.26 -19.68
C LEU A 139 4.96 -3.13 -19.79
N PRO A 140 5.90 -2.79 -20.70
CA PRO A 140 7.21 -3.44 -20.77
C PRO A 140 7.95 -3.35 -19.44
N GLU A 141 8.66 -4.41 -19.05
CA GLU A 141 9.49 -4.44 -17.84
C GLU A 141 10.59 -3.35 -17.87
N GLY A 142 10.84 -2.69 -16.74
CA GLY A 142 11.85 -1.64 -16.62
C GLY A 142 11.46 -0.32 -17.30
N VAL A 143 10.17 -0.09 -17.54
CA VAL A 143 9.67 1.16 -18.15
C VAL A 143 9.95 2.38 -17.27
N VAL A 144 9.98 2.19 -15.94
CA VAL A 144 10.33 3.21 -14.94
C VAL A 144 11.53 2.79 -14.11
N ASP A 145 12.29 3.78 -13.66
CA ASP A 145 13.54 3.62 -12.92
C ASP A 145 13.81 4.86 -12.03
N LEU A 146 14.06 4.66 -10.73
CA LEU A 146 14.37 5.74 -9.77
C LEU A 146 15.66 6.48 -10.10
N ASP A 147 16.63 5.81 -10.74
CA ASP A 147 17.91 6.41 -11.10
C ASP A 147 17.82 7.30 -12.35
N LYS A 148 16.68 7.27 -13.06
CA LYS A 148 16.43 8.10 -14.25
C LYS A 148 15.74 9.41 -13.87
N SER A 149 15.97 10.46 -14.65
CA SER A 149 15.24 11.71 -14.48
C SER A 149 13.73 11.52 -14.71
N ILE A 150 12.91 12.39 -14.11
CA ILE A 150 11.46 12.38 -14.34
C ILE A 150 11.12 12.49 -15.83
N LYS A 151 11.87 13.30 -16.57
CA LYS A 151 11.68 13.48 -18.01
C LYS A 151 11.91 12.17 -18.79
N GLU A 152 12.93 11.40 -18.43
CA GLU A 152 13.22 10.11 -19.06
C GLU A 152 12.16 9.07 -18.73
N ASN A 153 11.73 9.00 -17.47
CA ASN A 153 10.65 8.10 -17.05
C ASN A 153 9.34 8.41 -17.79
N LEU A 154 8.97 9.69 -17.89
CA LEU A 154 7.78 10.12 -18.64
C LEU A 154 7.89 9.82 -20.13
N ALA A 155 9.07 10.00 -20.74
CA ALA A 155 9.28 9.64 -22.15
C ALA A 155 9.13 8.13 -22.37
N ASN A 156 9.76 7.30 -21.54
CA ASN A 156 9.64 5.84 -21.62
C ASN A 156 8.18 5.38 -21.47
N LEU A 157 7.46 5.97 -20.51
CA LEU A 157 6.06 5.65 -20.28
C LEU A 157 5.16 6.11 -21.43
N SER A 158 5.41 7.30 -21.97
CA SER A 158 4.73 7.86 -23.14
C SER A 158 4.87 6.93 -24.35
N ASP A 159 6.09 6.46 -24.62
CA ASP A 159 6.41 5.54 -25.71
C ASP A 159 5.74 4.17 -25.49
N ALA A 160 5.82 3.63 -24.27
CA ALA A 160 5.21 2.35 -23.93
C ALA A 160 3.67 2.37 -24.05
N LYS A 161 3.03 3.50 -23.72
CA LYS A 161 1.58 3.67 -23.82
C LYS A 161 1.12 4.19 -25.18
N ASN A 162 2.05 4.60 -26.06
CA ASN A 162 1.77 5.24 -27.34
C ASN A 162 0.82 6.45 -27.22
N VAL A 163 1.12 7.32 -26.25
CA VAL A 163 0.41 8.59 -26.00
C VAL A 163 1.42 9.73 -25.94
N SER A 164 0.95 10.97 -25.85
CA SER A 164 1.85 12.11 -25.61
C SER A 164 2.14 12.26 -24.10
N ILE A 165 3.29 12.86 -23.74
CA ILE A 165 3.59 13.18 -22.33
C ILE A 165 2.49 14.04 -21.71
N SER A 166 1.87 14.93 -22.47
CA SER A 166 0.75 15.76 -22.00
C SER A 166 -0.53 15.00 -21.67
N ASP A 167 -0.67 13.77 -22.18
CA ASP A 167 -1.78 12.88 -21.83
C ASP A 167 -1.52 12.13 -20.52
N LEU A 168 -0.27 12.06 -20.05
CA LEU A 168 0.08 11.38 -18.81
C LEU A 168 -0.35 12.19 -17.57
N LEU A 169 -0.88 11.51 -16.56
CA LEU A 169 -1.21 12.04 -15.24
C LEU A 169 -0.32 11.39 -14.17
N VAL A 170 0.44 12.22 -13.48
CA VAL A 170 1.34 11.81 -12.40
C VAL A 170 0.71 12.11 -11.04
N CYS A 171 0.59 11.11 -10.17
CA CYS A 171 0.16 11.27 -8.79
C CYS A 171 1.37 11.51 -7.87
N ILE A 172 1.29 12.55 -7.03
CA ILE A 172 2.38 12.97 -6.14
C ILE A 172 1.77 13.48 -4.83
N LEU A 173 2.38 13.14 -3.68
CA LEU A 173 2.05 13.78 -2.41
C LEU A 173 2.38 15.29 -2.43
N ASP A 174 1.44 16.14 -2.02
CA ASP A 174 1.63 17.58 -1.89
C ASP A 174 2.44 17.91 -0.62
N ARG A 175 3.77 17.88 -0.77
CA ARG A 175 4.73 18.11 0.30
C ARG A 175 5.85 19.02 -0.20
N PRO A 176 6.41 19.90 0.65
CA PRO A 176 7.53 20.75 0.26
C PRO A 176 8.73 19.99 -0.33
N ARG A 177 8.99 18.77 0.17
CA ARG A 177 10.05 17.88 -0.33
C ARG A 177 9.87 17.43 -1.80
N HIS A 178 8.67 17.55 -2.37
CA HIS A 178 8.40 17.19 -3.76
C HIS A 178 8.37 18.38 -4.72
N ALA A 179 8.75 19.58 -4.27
CA ALA A 179 8.71 20.78 -5.12
C ALA A 179 9.55 20.63 -6.40
N GLU A 180 10.70 19.96 -6.32
CA GLU A 180 11.55 19.68 -7.49
C GLU A 180 10.87 18.71 -8.45
N ILE A 181 10.42 17.54 -7.97
CA ILE A 181 9.69 16.54 -8.77
C ILE A 181 8.48 17.19 -9.47
N ILE A 182 7.67 17.97 -8.74
CA ILE A 182 6.49 18.66 -9.27
C ILE A 182 6.87 19.62 -10.41
N ASN A 183 7.97 20.37 -10.26
CA ASN A 183 8.45 21.27 -11.29
C ASN A 183 8.97 20.51 -12.51
N GLU A 184 9.70 19.40 -12.31
CA GLU A 184 10.17 18.56 -13.41
C GLU A 184 9.03 17.95 -14.22
N VAL A 185 8.00 17.42 -13.56
CA VAL A 185 6.81 16.87 -14.23
C VAL A 185 6.10 17.96 -15.05
N ARG A 186 5.90 19.16 -14.47
CA ARG A 186 5.30 20.31 -15.17
C ARG A 186 6.13 20.75 -16.37
N ASN A 187 7.45 20.82 -16.23
CA ASN A 187 8.37 21.21 -17.30
C ASN A 187 8.42 20.17 -18.43
N ALA A 188 8.26 18.89 -18.10
CA ALA A 188 8.13 17.82 -19.10
C ALA A 188 6.79 17.87 -19.85
N GLY A 189 5.78 18.55 -19.29
CA GLY A 189 4.48 18.78 -19.92
C GLY A 189 3.37 17.81 -19.49
N ALA A 190 3.65 16.90 -18.55
CA ALA A 190 2.65 15.98 -18.01
C ALA A 190 1.72 16.67 -16.99
N ARG A 191 0.53 16.08 -16.78
CA ARG A 191 -0.45 16.54 -15.80
C ARG A 191 -0.10 16.00 -14.41
N ILE A 192 -0.53 16.69 -13.36
CA ILE A 192 -0.28 16.28 -11.97
C ILE A 192 -1.59 16.19 -11.20
N MET A 193 -1.76 15.10 -10.46
CA MET A 193 -2.73 14.97 -9.38
C MET A 193 -1.99 15.03 -8.04
N LEU A 194 -2.19 16.13 -7.32
CA LEU A 194 -1.62 16.31 -5.98
C LEU A 194 -2.56 15.72 -4.93
N ILE A 195 -2.04 14.86 -4.05
CA ILE A 195 -2.76 14.26 -2.93
C ILE A 195 -2.15 14.70 -1.60
N SER A 196 -2.98 14.97 -0.58
CA SER A 196 -2.46 15.48 0.70
C SER A 196 -1.83 14.39 1.58
N ASP A 197 -2.36 13.18 1.48
CA ASP A 197 -1.93 11.93 2.12
C ASP A 197 -2.44 10.79 1.22
N GLY A 198 -2.18 9.52 1.56
CA GLY A 198 -2.71 8.43 0.74
C GLY A 198 -1.76 7.89 -0.31
N ASP A 199 -0.48 7.66 -0.01
CA ASP A 199 0.42 7.19 -1.08
C ASP A 199 0.23 5.71 -1.46
N VAL A 200 -0.29 4.86 -0.56
CA VAL A 200 -0.73 3.51 -0.92
C VAL A 200 -1.83 3.57 -1.98
N SER A 201 -2.86 4.39 -1.76
CA SER A 201 -3.94 4.57 -2.75
C SER A 201 -3.45 5.28 -4.01
N GLY A 202 -2.52 6.24 -3.90
CA GLY A 202 -1.88 6.89 -5.03
C GLY A 202 -1.11 5.91 -5.93
N VAL A 203 -0.38 4.96 -5.35
CA VAL A 203 0.31 3.90 -6.09
C VAL A 203 -0.68 2.94 -6.73
N ILE A 204 -1.68 2.45 -5.98
CA ILE A 204 -2.71 1.53 -6.50
C ILE A 204 -3.48 2.16 -7.66
N ALA A 205 -3.75 3.46 -7.60
CA ALA A 205 -4.44 4.18 -8.67
C ALA A 205 -3.71 4.07 -10.02
N SER A 206 -2.38 4.01 -10.03
CA SER A 206 -1.59 3.83 -11.27
C SER A 206 -1.88 2.53 -12.03
N ALA A 207 -2.52 1.57 -11.37
CA ALA A 207 -2.94 0.30 -11.94
C ALA A 207 -4.44 0.18 -12.20
N GLN A 208 -5.20 1.26 -12.01
CA GLN A 208 -6.64 1.33 -12.23
C GLN A 208 -6.94 2.31 -13.37
N ASN A 209 -7.34 1.77 -14.52
CA ASN A 209 -7.58 2.54 -15.75
C ASN A 209 -8.60 3.68 -15.55
N GLU A 210 -9.60 3.47 -14.69
CA GLU A 210 -10.66 4.42 -14.37
C GLU A 210 -10.19 5.66 -13.59
N THR A 211 -9.06 5.58 -12.90
CA THR A 211 -8.52 6.75 -12.16
C THR A 211 -7.82 7.72 -13.10
N GLY A 212 -7.36 7.22 -14.25
CA GLY A 212 -6.54 7.96 -15.20
C GLY A 212 -5.13 8.28 -14.70
N VAL A 213 -4.71 7.78 -13.54
CA VAL A 213 -3.33 7.93 -13.05
C VAL A 213 -2.42 6.98 -13.82
N ASP A 214 -1.35 7.51 -14.40
CA ASP A 214 -0.40 6.73 -15.20
C ASP A 214 0.87 6.37 -14.43
N LEU A 215 1.26 7.23 -13.50
CA LEU A 215 2.51 7.16 -12.74
C LEU A 215 2.28 7.68 -11.32
N TYR A 216 2.76 6.96 -10.32
CA TYR A 216 3.04 7.53 -9.00
C TYR A 216 4.54 7.81 -8.88
N VAL A 217 4.92 8.97 -8.35
CA VAL A 217 6.32 9.26 -8.02
C VAL A 217 6.43 10.20 -6.81
N GLY A 218 7.35 9.91 -5.90
CA GLY A 218 7.63 10.75 -4.74
C GLY A 218 8.12 9.96 -3.53
N SER A 219 8.25 10.63 -2.39
CA SER A 219 8.79 10.08 -1.14
C SER A 219 7.73 10.04 -0.03
N GLY A 220 7.57 8.88 0.59
CA GLY A 220 6.62 8.60 1.67
C GLY A 220 7.10 7.48 2.59
N GLY A 221 6.26 6.95 3.48
CA GLY A 221 6.71 5.94 4.43
C GLY A 221 7.10 4.61 3.77
N ALA A 222 8.19 4.00 4.22
CA ALA A 222 8.69 2.73 3.70
C ALA A 222 7.72 1.54 3.95
N PRO A 223 7.08 1.41 5.14
CA PRO A 223 6.04 0.41 5.37
C PRO A 223 4.91 0.41 4.32
N GLU A 224 4.39 1.60 4.01
CA GLU A 224 3.36 1.84 3.01
C GLU A 224 3.85 1.50 1.60
N GLY A 225 5.14 1.72 1.34
CA GLY A 225 5.80 1.28 0.11
C GLY A 225 5.73 -0.23 -0.09
N VAL A 226 5.93 -1.02 0.97
CA VAL A 226 5.82 -2.49 0.91
C VAL A 226 4.39 -2.94 0.66
N LEU A 227 3.41 -2.31 1.33
CA LEU A 227 1.98 -2.57 1.10
C LEU A 227 1.57 -2.27 -0.36
N ALA A 228 2.01 -1.12 -0.88
CA ALA A 228 1.77 -0.73 -2.25
C ALA A 228 2.45 -1.68 -3.26
N ALA A 229 3.69 -2.09 -2.99
CA ALA A 229 4.42 -3.06 -3.81
C ALA A 229 3.74 -4.43 -3.82
N ALA A 230 3.20 -4.87 -2.68
CA ALA A 230 2.43 -6.11 -2.60
C ALA A 230 1.18 -6.06 -3.50
N ALA A 231 0.46 -4.94 -3.48
CA ALA A 231 -0.68 -4.72 -4.36
C ALA A 231 -0.28 -4.73 -5.85
N LEU A 232 0.75 -3.97 -6.22
CA LEU A 232 1.23 -3.90 -7.61
C LEU A 232 1.76 -5.25 -8.12
N ARG A 233 2.46 -6.01 -7.28
CA ARG A 233 2.95 -7.35 -7.65
C ARG A 233 1.79 -8.30 -7.98
N CYS A 234 0.67 -8.22 -7.26
CA CYS A 234 -0.51 -9.05 -7.51
C CYS A 234 -1.20 -8.74 -8.84
N ILE A 235 -1.14 -7.49 -9.31
CA ILE A 235 -1.80 -7.03 -10.54
C ILE A 235 -0.83 -6.90 -11.74
N GLY A 236 0.44 -7.26 -11.55
CA GLY A 236 1.47 -7.23 -12.60
C GLY A 236 2.00 -5.83 -12.92
N GLY A 237 1.88 -4.88 -11.98
CA GLY A 237 2.50 -3.56 -12.07
C GLY A 237 4.00 -3.59 -11.77
N GLN A 238 4.63 -2.42 -11.86
CA GLN A 238 6.05 -2.24 -11.60
C GLN A 238 6.24 -1.14 -10.56
N MET A 239 7.14 -1.38 -9.60
CA MET A 239 7.49 -0.43 -8.57
C MET A 239 8.96 -0.55 -8.21
N GLN A 240 9.60 0.59 -7.97
CA GLN A 240 10.87 0.68 -7.25
C GLN A 240 10.69 1.55 -6.01
N GLY A 241 11.43 1.19 -4.96
CA GLY A 241 11.36 1.71 -3.60
C GLY A 241 12.75 1.68 -2.96
#